data_AF-A0A182XEH4-F1
#
_entry.id   AF-A0A182XEH4-F1
#
_cell.length_a   1.000
_cell.length_b   1.000
_cell.length_c   1.000
_cell.angle_alpha   90.00
_cell.angle_beta   90.00
_cell.angle_gamma   90.00
#
_symmetry.space_group_name_H-M   'P 1'
#
loop_
_entity.id
_entity.type
_entity.pdbx_description
1 polymer ?
#
loop_
_entity_poly.entity_id
_entity_poly.type
_entity_poly.pdbx_seq_one_letter_code
_entity_poly.pdbx_strand_id
1 'polypeptide(L)'
;MNARQDHIAVYTFVVFLFSFSLFCYGFFPLSFSPSTKANLDELPQGVGNSSFSGVDYKPKISRAVLMVIDALRMDFVLQEENFQFLNQLLGDGKACLYRLQVHPPTVTMPRIKAMTSGAIPSFLDVILNLGSPEMKLDTFLYQMKQRQQKTVFYGDNTWTNMFPETFHRQGENSDSLYVNDFYKGDRNITKFLKLELEMYDWKLMILHYLGLDHIGHVEGPFSDKVPGKLKEMDKIRVVMVVRHIPKRSYLSSL
;
A
#
# COMPACT_ATOMS: atom_id res chain seq x y z
N MET A 1 40.57 43.43 4.55
CA MET A 1 39.24 43.28 3.93
C MET A 1 38.53 44.61 4.03
N ASN A 2 37.86 45.05 2.96
CA ASN A 2 37.26 46.37 2.88
C ASN A 2 35.95 46.38 3.69
N ALA A 3 35.72 47.35 4.59
CA ALA A 3 34.51 47.38 5.45
C ALA A 3 33.19 47.22 4.66
N ARG A 4 33.18 47.71 3.42
CA ARG A 4 32.08 47.52 2.46
C ARG A 4 31.82 46.04 2.11
N GLN A 5 32.87 45.24 1.93
CA GLN A 5 32.75 43.81 1.67
C GLN A 5 32.19 43.07 2.88
N ASP A 6 32.60 43.45 4.09
CA ASP A 6 32.10 42.84 5.33
C ASP A 6 30.60 43.14 5.52
N HIS A 7 30.15 44.37 5.26
CA HIS A 7 28.73 44.71 5.29
C HIS A 7 27.90 43.97 4.24
N ILE A 8 28.41 43.80 3.01
CA ILE A 8 27.74 43.03 1.97
C ILE A 8 27.63 41.56 2.35
N ALA A 9 28.69 40.98 2.94
CA ALA A 9 28.70 39.60 3.40
C ALA A 9 27.65 39.38 4.50
N VAL A 10 27.59 40.26 5.50
CA VAL A 10 26.59 40.19 6.58
C VAL A 10 25.17 40.30 6.03
N TYR A 11 24.90 41.27 5.15
CA TYR A 11 23.58 41.43 4.52
C TYR A 11 23.17 40.18 3.75
N THR A 12 24.05 39.64 2.91
CA THR A 12 23.77 38.46 2.10
C THR A 12 23.51 37.23 2.98
N PHE A 13 24.26 37.09 4.07
CA PHE A 13 24.06 36.01 5.04
C PHE A 13 22.70 36.11 5.75
N VAL A 14 22.27 37.31 6.14
CA VAL A 14 20.95 37.52 6.76
C VAL A 14 19.81 37.23 5.78
N VAL A 15 19.92 37.70 4.52
CA VAL A 15 18.94 37.39 3.48
C VAL A 15 18.87 35.89 3.19
N PHE A 16 20.02 35.21 3.15
CA PHE A 16 20.09 33.77 3.02
C PHE A 16 19.39 33.06 4.18
N LEU A 17 19.67 33.41 5.43
CA LEU A 17 19.03 32.81 6.60
C LEU A 17 17.51 33.01 6.59
N PHE A 18 17.04 34.21 6.23
CA PHE A 18 15.61 34.50 6.12
C PHE A 18 14.96 33.67 4.99
N SER A 19 15.57 33.66 3.81
CA SER A 19 15.06 32.91 2.65
C SER A 19 15.05 31.40 2.91
N PHE A 20 16.11 30.89 3.54
CA PHE A 20 16.21 29.49 3.95
C PHE A 20 15.15 29.14 4.99
N SER A 21 14.90 30.01 5.97
CA SER A 21 13.85 29.81 6.97
C SER A 21 12.46 29.78 6.33
N LEU A 22 12.19 30.67 5.38
CA LEU A 22 10.92 30.72 4.65
C LEU A 22 10.75 29.49 3.75
N PHE A 23 11.82 29.04 3.10
CA PHE A 23 11.86 27.77 2.37
C PHE A 23 11.56 26.60 3.31
N CYS A 24 12.23 26.50 4.45
CA CYS A 24 12.00 25.42 5.41
C CYS A 24 10.55 25.42 5.93
N TYR A 25 10.00 26.59 6.24
CA TYR A 25 8.62 26.73 6.71
C TYR A 25 7.60 26.30 5.65
N GLY A 26 7.80 26.68 4.38
CA GLY A 26 6.87 26.34 3.29
C GLY A 26 7.04 24.93 2.74
N PHE A 27 8.27 24.43 2.66
CA PHE A 27 8.60 23.13 2.04
C PHE A 27 8.45 21.95 3.01
N PHE A 28 8.66 22.17 4.31
CA PHE A 28 8.45 21.16 5.35
C PHE A 28 7.24 21.52 6.21
N PRO A 29 6.01 21.43 5.67
CA PRO A 29 4.84 21.58 6.51
C PRO A 29 4.89 20.50 7.60
N LEU A 30 4.93 20.93 8.86
CA LEU A 30 4.81 20.05 10.02
C LEU A 30 3.40 19.46 10.01
N SER A 31 3.23 18.37 9.26
CA SER A 31 1.97 17.65 9.18
C SER A 31 1.83 16.85 10.47
N PHE A 32 1.25 17.47 11.49
CA PHE A 32 0.94 16.77 12.72
C PHE A 32 -0.20 15.79 12.44
N SER A 33 0.13 14.52 12.30
CA SER A 33 -0.87 13.46 12.33
C SER A 33 -1.18 13.19 13.82
N PRO A 34 -2.39 13.48 14.30
CA PRO A 34 -2.73 13.28 15.71
C PRO A 34 -2.59 11.80 16.07
N SER A 35 -2.14 11.53 17.30
CA SER A 35 -2.02 10.17 17.84
C SER A 35 -3.37 9.56 18.23
N THR A 36 -4.46 10.30 18.07
CA THR A 36 -5.82 9.86 18.36
C THR A 36 -6.17 8.61 17.57
N LYS A 37 -6.77 7.63 18.25
CA LYS A 37 -7.29 6.40 17.64
C LYS A 37 -8.80 6.54 17.49
N ALA A 38 -9.34 6.15 16.34
CA ALA A 38 -10.77 6.20 16.09
C ALA A 38 -11.53 5.27 17.04
N ASN A 39 -12.73 5.70 17.41
CA ASN A 39 -13.69 4.92 18.20
C ASN A 39 -14.99 4.72 17.40
N LEU A 40 -15.70 3.61 17.69
CA LEU A 40 -17.03 3.32 17.14
C LEU A 40 -18.09 4.35 17.55
N ASP A 41 -17.90 5.04 18.67
CA ASP A 41 -18.81 6.09 19.12
C ASP A 41 -18.70 7.38 18.28
N GLU A 42 -17.64 7.51 17.48
CA GLU A 42 -17.34 8.68 16.63
C GLU A 42 -17.65 8.44 15.16
N LEU A 43 -18.48 7.44 14.83
CA LEU A 43 -18.83 7.13 13.45
C LEU A 43 -19.55 8.32 12.77
N PRO A 44 -19.18 8.66 11.53
CA PRO A 44 -19.79 9.77 10.82
C PRO A 44 -21.27 9.50 10.53
N GLN A 45 -22.15 10.41 10.91
CA GLN A 45 -23.61 10.27 10.70
C GLN A 45 -24.06 10.54 9.26
N GLY A 46 -23.13 10.87 8.37
CA GLY A 46 -23.42 11.12 6.96
C GLY A 46 -22.17 11.32 6.11
N VAL A 47 -22.30 11.06 4.81
CA VAL A 47 -21.29 11.34 3.77
C VAL A 47 -22.01 11.95 2.57
N GLY A 48 -21.70 13.20 2.24
CA GLY A 48 -22.41 13.95 1.20
C GLY A 48 -23.90 14.10 1.54
N ASN A 49 -24.77 13.66 0.65
CA ASN A 49 -26.22 13.74 0.83
C ASN A 49 -26.83 12.50 1.53
N SER A 50 -26.01 11.53 1.92
CA SER A 50 -26.46 10.30 2.56
C SER A 50 -26.26 10.38 4.07
N SER A 51 -27.32 10.09 4.85
CA SER A 51 -27.24 9.94 6.31
C SER A 51 -27.11 8.46 6.68
N PHE A 52 -26.34 8.18 7.73
CA PHE A 52 -26.09 6.84 8.26
C PHE A 52 -26.42 6.79 9.74
N SER A 53 -26.96 5.65 10.17
CA SER A 53 -27.14 5.30 11.58
C SER A 53 -26.09 4.28 12.02
N GLY A 54 -25.85 4.15 13.33
CA GLY A 54 -24.95 3.13 13.87
C GLY A 54 -25.32 1.69 13.46
N VAL A 55 -26.59 1.43 13.14
CA VAL A 55 -27.10 0.11 12.72
C VAL A 55 -26.65 -0.26 11.31
N ASP A 56 -26.30 0.73 10.48
CA ASP A 56 -25.87 0.53 9.10
C ASP A 56 -24.43 0.03 9.00
N TYR A 57 -23.63 0.17 10.06
CA TYR A 57 -22.24 -0.27 10.16
C TYR A 57 -22.08 -1.77 10.44
N LYS A 58 -22.90 -2.61 9.80
CA LYS A 58 -22.78 -4.07 9.90
C LYS A 58 -21.83 -4.63 8.83
N PRO A 59 -20.89 -5.52 9.20
CA PRO A 59 -19.97 -6.10 8.23
C PRO A 59 -20.74 -6.98 7.25
N LYS A 60 -20.75 -6.59 5.96
CA LYS A 60 -21.31 -7.40 4.86
C LYS A 60 -20.32 -8.43 4.33
N ILE A 61 -19.03 -8.21 4.55
CA ILE A 61 -17.94 -9.04 4.03
C ILE A 61 -17.36 -9.84 5.19
N SER A 62 -17.28 -11.16 5.03
CA SER A 62 -16.74 -12.06 6.05
C SER A 62 -15.22 -12.13 6.04
N ARG A 63 -14.62 -12.02 4.85
CA ARG A 63 -13.18 -12.08 4.59
C ARG A 63 -12.82 -11.24 3.37
N ALA A 64 -11.68 -10.56 3.42
CA ALA A 64 -11.17 -9.75 2.31
C ALA A 64 -9.69 -10.06 2.02
N VAL A 65 -9.29 -9.92 0.76
CA VAL A 65 -7.89 -9.97 0.34
C VAL A 65 -7.50 -8.61 -0.22
N LEU A 66 -6.44 -8.01 0.32
CA LEU A 66 -5.81 -6.81 -0.20
C LEU A 66 -4.54 -7.24 -0.94
N MET A 67 -4.56 -7.19 -2.27
CA MET A 67 -3.41 -7.49 -3.11
C MET A 67 -2.78 -6.19 -3.60
N VAL A 68 -1.51 -6.00 -3.26
CA VAL A 68 -0.69 -4.87 -3.67
C VAL A 68 0.33 -5.39 -4.69
N ILE A 69 0.33 -4.80 -5.87
CA ILE A 69 1.35 -5.02 -6.91
C ILE A 69 2.16 -3.73 -6.96
N ASP A 70 3.41 -3.78 -6.50
CA ASP A 70 4.24 -2.58 -6.46
C ASP A 70 4.57 -2.11 -7.89
N ALA A 71 4.65 -0.79 -8.06
CA ALA A 71 4.81 -0.09 -9.34
C ALA A 71 3.74 -0.39 -10.43
N LEU A 72 2.55 -0.89 -10.08
CA LEU A 72 1.47 -1.10 -11.06
C LEU A 72 0.87 0.23 -11.54
N ARG A 73 1.24 0.63 -12.76
CA ARG A 73 0.72 1.83 -13.42
C ARG A 73 -0.62 1.58 -14.11
N MET A 74 -1.40 2.64 -14.28
CA MET A 74 -2.71 2.59 -14.94
C MET A 74 -2.64 2.15 -16.40
N ASP A 75 -1.61 2.58 -17.14
CA ASP A 75 -1.44 2.24 -18.55
C ASP A 75 -1.14 0.75 -18.78
N PHE A 76 -0.54 0.07 -17.80
CA PHE A 76 -0.37 -1.39 -17.84
C PHE A 76 -1.70 -2.13 -17.78
N VAL A 77 -2.66 -1.62 -17.00
CA VAL A 77 -4.00 -2.21 -16.83
C VAL A 77 -4.88 -1.97 -18.05
N LEU A 78 -4.76 -0.80 -18.68
CA LEU A 78 -5.54 -0.42 -19.87
C LEU A 78 -5.18 -1.21 -21.13
N GLN A 79 -4.01 -1.86 -21.15
CA GLN A 79 -3.63 -2.75 -22.24
C GLN A 79 -4.26 -4.13 -22.03
N GLU A 80 -5.26 -4.48 -22.86
CA GLU A 80 -6.05 -5.70 -22.69
C GLU A 80 -5.20 -6.99 -22.61
N GLU A 81 -4.10 -7.03 -23.36
CA GLU A 81 -3.21 -8.19 -23.41
C GLU A 81 -2.52 -8.51 -22.07
N ASN A 82 -2.35 -7.52 -21.19
CA ASN A 82 -1.65 -7.67 -19.92
C ASN A 82 -2.54 -8.23 -18.81
N PHE A 83 -3.83 -7.86 -18.84
CA PHE A 83 -4.81 -8.11 -17.77
C PHE A 83 -6.13 -8.64 -18.33
N GLN A 84 -6.06 -9.71 -19.13
CA GLN A 84 -7.23 -10.24 -19.83
C GLN A 84 -8.35 -10.63 -18.86
N PHE A 85 -8.02 -11.25 -17.73
CA PHE A 85 -9.00 -11.69 -16.76
C PHE A 85 -9.63 -10.55 -15.99
N LEU A 86 -8.81 -9.60 -15.51
CA LEU A 86 -9.33 -8.39 -14.87
C LEU A 86 -10.25 -7.60 -15.82
N ASN A 87 -9.87 -7.45 -17.09
CA ASN A 87 -10.68 -6.76 -18.08
C ASN A 87 -12.00 -7.47 -18.36
N GLN A 88 -12.02 -8.81 -18.36
CA GLN A 88 -13.26 -9.58 -18.41
C GLN A 88 -14.16 -9.29 -17.21
N LEU A 89 -13.61 -9.22 -15.99
CA LEU A 89 -14.39 -8.89 -14.79
C LEU A 89 -14.94 -7.46 -14.81
N LEU A 90 -14.19 -6.51 -15.39
CA LEU A 90 -14.65 -5.14 -15.60
C LEU A 90 -15.80 -5.10 -16.61
N GLY A 91 -15.67 -5.81 -17.75
CA GLY A 91 -16.73 -5.91 -18.76
C GLY A 91 -18.01 -6.58 -18.24
N ASP A 92 -17.87 -7.59 -17.38
CA ASP A 92 -18.99 -8.29 -16.75
C ASP A 92 -19.66 -7.49 -15.60
N GLY A 93 -19.14 -6.31 -15.24
CA GLY A 93 -19.62 -5.54 -14.08
C GLY A 93 -19.36 -6.22 -12.73
N LYS A 94 -18.40 -7.15 -12.68
CA LYS A 94 -17.99 -7.89 -11.46
C LYS A 94 -16.84 -7.21 -10.72
N ALA A 95 -16.12 -6.31 -11.37
CA ALA A 95 -15.05 -5.50 -10.79
C ALA A 95 -15.28 -4.01 -11.06
N CYS A 96 -14.60 -3.15 -10.29
CA CYS A 96 -14.57 -1.71 -10.51
C CYS A 96 -13.12 -1.24 -10.61
N LEU A 97 -12.86 -0.30 -11.52
CA LEU A 97 -11.55 0.29 -11.74
C LEU A 97 -11.56 1.74 -11.29
N TYR A 98 -10.60 2.11 -10.44
CA TYR A 98 -10.41 3.47 -9.96
C TYR A 98 -8.97 3.91 -10.19
N ARG A 99 -8.79 5.12 -10.73
CA ARG A 99 -7.46 5.72 -10.93
C ARG A 99 -7.07 6.54 -9.71
N LEU A 100 -6.01 6.12 -9.03
CA LEU A 100 -5.41 6.88 -7.93
C LEU A 100 -4.23 7.71 -8.48
N GLN A 101 -4.25 9.01 -8.22
CA GLN A 101 -3.12 9.88 -8.54
C GLN A 101 -2.17 9.95 -7.34
N VAL A 102 -0.91 9.61 -7.57
CA VAL A 102 0.12 9.55 -6.54
C VAL A 102 1.17 10.63 -6.84
N HIS A 103 1.39 11.56 -5.92
CA HIS A 103 2.42 12.60 -6.04
C HIS A 103 3.78 12.07 -5.53
N PRO A 104 4.92 12.54 -6.04
CA PRO A 104 6.23 12.20 -5.47
C PRO A 104 6.36 12.59 -3.98
N PRO A 105 7.19 11.89 -3.18
CA PRO A 105 7.96 10.70 -3.54
C PRO A 105 7.09 9.44 -3.61
N THR A 106 7.35 8.59 -4.60
CA THR A 106 6.64 7.31 -4.82
C THR A 106 7.40 6.17 -4.15
N VAL A 107 7.71 6.33 -2.87
CA VAL A 107 8.39 5.31 -2.05
C VAL A 107 7.37 4.43 -1.34
N THR A 108 7.67 3.14 -1.23
CA THR A 108 6.74 2.10 -0.75
C THR A 108 6.23 2.35 0.68
N MET A 109 7.12 2.58 1.66
CA MET A 109 6.73 2.76 3.07
C MET A 109 5.72 3.91 3.29
N PRO A 110 5.95 5.15 2.79
CA PRO A 110 4.95 6.22 2.86
C PRO A 110 3.61 5.90 2.20
N ARG A 111 3.59 5.08 1.14
CA ARG A 111 2.33 4.67 0.51
C ARG A 111 1.57 3.66 1.34
N ILE A 112 2.27 2.71 1.96
CA ILE A 112 1.67 1.80 2.95
C ILE A 112 1.07 2.61 4.11
N LYS A 113 1.79 3.62 4.62
CA LYS A 113 1.29 4.53 5.66
C LYS A 113 0.00 5.23 5.21
N ALA A 114 0.00 5.84 4.04
CA ALA A 114 -1.19 6.52 3.50
C ALA A 114 -2.39 5.58 3.33
N MET A 115 -2.16 4.39 2.77
CA MET A 115 -3.19 3.40 2.50
C MET A 115 -3.83 2.87 3.78
N THR A 116 -3.03 2.68 4.84
CA THR A 116 -3.49 2.07 6.09
C THR A 116 -4.11 3.05 7.07
N SER A 117 -3.65 4.31 7.07
CA SER A 117 -4.12 5.36 8.00
C SER A 117 -5.07 6.39 7.36
N GLY A 118 -5.07 6.52 6.03
CA GLY A 118 -5.71 7.63 5.33
C GLY A 118 -4.97 8.96 5.46
N ALA A 119 -3.84 9.01 6.17
CA ALA A 119 -3.05 10.23 6.34
C ALA A 119 -2.25 10.57 5.08
N ILE A 120 -2.09 11.87 4.81
CA ILE A 120 -1.22 12.35 3.72
C ILE A 120 0.23 12.28 4.21
N PRO A 121 1.13 11.51 3.55
CA PRO A 121 2.53 11.44 3.97
C PRO A 121 3.23 12.79 3.77
N SER A 122 3.89 13.28 4.82
CA SER A 122 4.75 14.47 4.71
C SER A 122 6.18 14.07 4.34
N PHE A 123 6.92 14.95 3.65
CA PHE A 123 8.34 14.70 3.34
C PHE A 123 9.17 14.51 4.62
N LEU A 124 8.86 15.27 5.67
CA LEU A 124 9.51 15.17 6.97
C LEU A 124 9.23 13.82 7.64
N ASP A 125 8.00 13.29 7.53
CA ASP A 125 7.66 11.96 8.02
C ASP A 125 8.51 10.89 7.36
N VAL A 126 8.80 11.02 6.06
CA VAL A 126 9.65 10.05 5.37
C VAL A 126 11.04 10.05 5.99
N ILE A 127 11.66 11.23 6.13
CA ILE A 127 13.02 11.38 6.67
C ILE A 127 13.11 10.92 8.12
N LEU A 128 12.18 11.38 8.98
CA LEU A 128 12.22 11.08 10.41
C LEU A 128 11.97 9.59 10.70
N ASN A 129 11.18 8.91 9.86
CA ASN A 129 10.87 7.49 10.03
C ASN A 129 11.83 6.56 9.27
N LEU A 130 12.91 7.07 8.64
CA LEU A 130 13.94 6.23 8.00
C LEU A 130 14.60 5.24 8.97
N GLY A 131 14.60 5.53 10.29
CA GLY A 131 15.24 4.70 11.32
C GLY A 131 14.27 3.95 12.25
N SER A 132 12.96 4.22 12.17
CA SER A 132 11.94 3.54 12.98
C SER A 132 10.65 3.44 12.15
N PRO A 133 10.46 2.35 11.38
CA PRO A 133 9.32 2.22 10.47
C PRO A 133 8.00 1.96 11.20
N GLU A 134 8.01 1.76 12.52
CA GLU A 134 6.82 1.34 13.26
C GLU A 134 5.67 2.34 13.17
N MET A 135 4.50 1.82 12.80
CA MET A 135 3.31 2.60 12.52
C MET A 135 2.58 2.99 13.81
N LYS A 136 2.71 4.25 14.21
CA LYS A 136 2.09 4.78 15.45
C LYS A 136 0.68 5.33 15.28
N LEU A 137 0.32 5.83 14.08
CA LEU A 137 -1.00 6.40 13.83
C LEU A 137 -2.09 5.33 13.85
N ASP A 138 -3.34 5.77 13.94
CA ASP A 138 -4.45 4.86 13.74
C ASP A 138 -4.42 4.27 12.33
N THR A 139 -4.73 2.98 12.22
CA THR A 139 -4.83 2.28 10.94
C THR A 139 -5.94 1.24 11.02
N PHE A 140 -6.46 0.85 9.86
CA PHE A 140 -7.42 -0.26 9.84
C PHE A 140 -6.82 -1.55 10.45
N LEU A 141 -5.50 -1.77 10.32
CA LEU A 141 -4.81 -2.92 10.91
C LEU A 141 -4.79 -2.84 12.44
N TYR A 142 -4.48 -1.67 13.00
CA TYR A 142 -4.55 -1.44 14.43
C TYR A 142 -5.97 -1.71 14.97
N GLN A 143 -7.00 -1.15 14.31
CA GLN A 143 -8.39 -1.34 14.68
C GLN A 143 -8.84 -2.82 14.60
N MET A 144 -8.38 -3.55 13.58
CA MET A 144 -8.61 -5.00 13.48
C MET A 144 -7.95 -5.78 14.61
N LYS A 145 -6.69 -5.45 14.97
CA LYS A 145 -5.97 -6.06 16.10
C LYS A 145 -6.70 -5.83 17.42
N GLN A 146 -7.17 -4.61 17.69
CA GLN A 146 -7.95 -4.30 18.89
C GLN A 146 -9.25 -5.11 18.99
N ARG A 147 -9.87 -5.43 17.84
CA ARG A 147 -11.06 -6.29 17.75
C ARG A 147 -10.75 -7.78 17.72
N GLN A 148 -9.49 -8.17 17.97
CA GLN A 148 -9.00 -9.56 17.92
C GLN A 148 -9.30 -10.25 16.58
N GLN A 149 -9.36 -9.48 15.50
CA GLN A 149 -9.57 -10.02 14.15
C GLN A 149 -8.24 -10.50 13.59
N LYS A 150 -8.19 -11.78 13.21
CA LYS A 150 -7.00 -12.39 12.63
C LYS A 150 -6.70 -11.80 11.26
N THR A 151 -5.51 -11.24 11.10
CA THR A 151 -4.95 -10.79 9.82
C THR A 151 -3.77 -11.69 9.45
N VAL A 152 -3.54 -11.90 8.15
CA VAL A 152 -2.39 -12.66 7.64
C VAL A 152 -1.70 -11.89 6.53
N PHE A 153 -0.37 -12.02 6.42
CA PHE A 153 0.43 -11.20 5.51
C PHE A 153 1.48 -12.00 4.74
N TYR A 154 1.62 -11.76 3.43
CA TYR A 154 2.70 -12.34 2.64
C TYR A 154 3.29 -11.33 1.65
N GLY A 155 4.59 -11.05 1.74
CA GLY A 155 5.27 -10.19 0.77
C GLY A 155 6.42 -9.38 1.34
N ASP A 156 6.48 -8.09 0.98
CA ASP A 156 7.54 -7.17 1.39
C ASP A 156 7.63 -6.99 2.92
N ASN A 157 8.84 -7.17 3.47
CA ASN A 157 9.14 -7.05 4.90
C ASN A 157 8.94 -5.62 5.45
N THR A 158 8.79 -4.61 4.58
CA THR A 158 8.34 -3.27 4.99
C THR A 158 7.08 -3.35 5.86
N TRP A 159 6.12 -4.23 5.54
CA TRP A 159 4.89 -4.38 6.32
C TRP A 159 5.13 -4.94 7.71
N THR A 160 5.96 -5.97 7.86
CA THR A 160 6.23 -6.60 9.17
C THR A 160 7.06 -5.68 10.06
N ASN A 161 7.94 -4.88 9.47
CA ASN A 161 8.68 -3.82 10.16
C ASN A 161 7.77 -2.66 10.61
N MET A 162 6.79 -2.27 9.79
CA MET A 162 5.85 -1.19 10.12
C MET A 162 4.78 -1.63 11.12
N PHE A 163 4.36 -2.90 11.10
CA PHE A 163 3.25 -3.43 11.89
C PHE A 163 3.67 -4.64 12.74
N PRO A 164 4.60 -4.46 13.69
CA PRO A 164 5.07 -5.55 14.54
C PRO A 164 3.90 -6.21 15.28
N GLU A 165 3.96 -7.54 15.40
CA GLU A 165 2.96 -8.37 16.10
C GLU A 165 1.52 -8.17 15.63
N THR A 166 1.30 -7.69 14.41
CA THR A 166 -0.05 -7.42 13.90
C THR A 166 -0.62 -8.62 13.17
N PHE A 167 0.22 -9.39 12.48
CA PHE A 167 -0.19 -10.52 11.66
C PHE A 167 -0.15 -11.81 12.46
N HIS A 168 -1.24 -12.58 12.39
CA HIS A 168 -1.34 -13.89 13.05
C HIS A 168 -0.48 -14.95 12.35
N ARG A 169 -0.37 -14.84 11.02
CA ARG A 169 0.56 -15.62 10.20
C ARG A 169 1.20 -14.67 9.19
N GLN A 170 2.48 -14.85 8.96
CA GLN A 170 3.21 -14.03 8.00
C GLN A 170 4.27 -14.82 7.23
N GLY A 171 4.62 -14.34 6.03
CA GLY A 171 5.76 -14.82 5.27
C GLY A 171 6.36 -13.71 4.43
N GLU A 172 7.68 -13.57 4.44
CA GLU A 172 8.38 -12.46 3.79
C GLU A 172 9.07 -12.90 2.49
N ASN A 173 9.28 -11.95 1.58
CA ASN A 173 10.24 -12.12 0.51
C ASN A 173 11.64 -12.22 1.11
N SER A 174 12.40 -13.26 0.75
CA SER A 174 13.70 -13.57 1.37
C SER A 174 14.76 -12.48 1.19
N ASP A 175 14.58 -11.60 0.20
CA ASP A 175 15.41 -10.41 -0.01
C ASP A 175 14.61 -9.37 -0.81
N SER A 176 13.88 -8.49 -0.13
CA SER A 176 13.05 -7.44 -0.76
C SER A 176 13.88 -6.32 -1.42
N LEU A 177 15.19 -6.27 -1.16
CA LEU A 177 16.11 -5.32 -1.79
C LEU A 177 16.92 -5.95 -2.94
N TYR A 178 16.86 -7.27 -3.11
CA TYR A 178 17.47 -7.94 -4.25
C TYR A 178 16.61 -7.79 -5.51
N VAL A 179 16.80 -6.65 -6.17
CA VAL A 179 16.05 -6.25 -7.36
C VAL A 179 16.23 -7.17 -8.56
N ASN A 180 17.18 -8.11 -8.56
CA ASN A 180 17.35 -9.07 -9.66
C ASN A 180 16.41 -10.29 -9.58
N ASP A 181 15.66 -10.44 -8.48
CA ASP A 181 14.59 -11.45 -8.41
C ASP A 181 13.25 -10.88 -8.88
N PHE A 182 12.86 -11.22 -10.10
CA PHE A 182 11.58 -10.82 -10.67
C PHE A 182 10.45 -11.81 -10.40
N TYR A 183 10.73 -13.04 -9.95
CA TYR A 183 9.74 -14.14 -10.01
C TYR A 183 9.70 -15.03 -8.76
N LYS A 184 10.84 -15.34 -8.13
CA LYS A 184 10.91 -16.34 -7.07
C LYS A 184 10.19 -15.86 -5.80
N GLY A 185 10.39 -14.61 -5.39
CA GLY A 185 9.64 -13.99 -4.29
C GLY A 185 8.13 -14.04 -4.50
N ASP A 186 7.67 -13.53 -5.65
CA ASP A 186 6.24 -13.51 -6.00
C ASP A 186 5.61 -14.91 -6.11
N ARG A 187 6.34 -15.90 -6.62
CA ARG A 187 5.89 -17.31 -6.63
C ARG A 187 5.79 -17.89 -5.24
N ASN A 188 6.68 -17.51 -4.32
CA ASN A 188 6.63 -17.94 -2.93
C ASN A 188 5.39 -17.38 -2.23
N ILE A 189 5.10 -16.08 -2.39
CA ILE A 189 3.85 -15.45 -1.91
C ILE A 189 2.63 -16.20 -2.46
N THR A 190 2.61 -16.47 -3.76
CA THR A 190 1.51 -17.17 -4.43
C THR A 190 1.32 -18.60 -3.91
N LYS A 191 2.39 -19.28 -3.47
CA LYS A 191 2.30 -20.59 -2.81
C LYS A 191 1.59 -20.47 -1.46
N PHE A 192 1.94 -19.49 -0.64
CA PHE A 192 1.28 -19.26 0.65
C PHE A 192 -0.18 -18.85 0.50
N LEU A 193 -0.49 -18.01 -0.48
CA LEU A 193 -1.88 -17.66 -0.83
C LEU A 193 -2.75 -18.91 -0.99
N LYS A 194 -2.28 -19.91 -1.74
CA LYS A 194 -3.03 -21.15 -1.96
C LYS A 194 -3.36 -21.87 -0.65
N LEU A 195 -2.39 -21.95 0.26
CA LEU A 195 -2.57 -22.57 1.57
C LEU A 195 -3.54 -21.77 2.45
N GLU A 196 -3.43 -20.44 2.45
CA GLU A 196 -4.29 -19.59 3.26
C GLU A 196 -5.75 -19.57 2.79
N LEU A 197 -6.00 -19.76 1.50
CA LEU A 197 -7.35 -19.84 0.96
C LEU A 197 -8.11 -21.09 1.43
N GLU A 198 -7.39 -22.15 1.81
CA GLU A 198 -7.96 -23.36 2.41
C GLU A 198 -8.34 -23.14 3.89
N MET A 199 -7.78 -22.11 4.52
CA MET A 199 -8.09 -21.72 5.90
C MET A 199 -9.21 -20.67 5.95
N TYR A 200 -10.05 -20.73 6.99
CA TYR A 200 -11.24 -19.88 7.15
C TYR A 200 -11.21 -19.01 8.42
N ASP A 201 -10.08 -18.99 9.14
CA ASP A 201 -9.95 -18.36 10.45
C ASP A 201 -9.54 -16.88 10.40
N TRP A 202 -9.01 -16.41 9.27
CA TRP A 202 -8.59 -15.02 9.07
C TRP A 202 -9.73 -14.13 8.52
N LYS A 203 -9.63 -12.83 8.76
CA LYS A 203 -10.56 -11.78 8.30
C LYS A 203 -10.00 -10.93 7.17
N LEU A 204 -8.70 -10.65 7.20
CA LEU A 204 -8.00 -9.93 6.14
C LEU A 204 -6.70 -10.64 5.81
N MET A 205 -6.47 -10.87 4.52
CA MET A 205 -5.18 -11.28 3.98
C MET A 205 -4.58 -10.14 3.19
N ILE A 206 -3.31 -9.82 3.42
CA ILE A 206 -2.56 -8.83 2.64
C ILE A 206 -1.47 -9.55 1.86
N LEU A 207 -1.39 -9.29 0.56
CA LEU A 207 -0.35 -9.81 -0.33
C LEU A 207 0.39 -8.62 -0.94
N HIS A 208 1.72 -8.65 -0.95
CA HIS A 208 2.51 -7.58 -1.55
C HIS A 208 3.58 -8.13 -2.51
N TYR A 209 3.33 -7.97 -3.80
CA TYR A 209 4.18 -8.45 -4.90
C TYR A 209 5.14 -7.36 -5.35
N LEU A 210 6.43 -7.69 -5.46
CA LEU A 210 7.52 -6.74 -5.77
C LEU A 210 8.10 -6.92 -7.17
N GLY A 211 7.86 -8.05 -7.83
CA GLY A 211 8.61 -8.40 -9.05
C GLY A 211 8.40 -7.42 -10.21
N LEU A 212 7.27 -6.70 -10.28
CA LEU A 212 7.04 -5.66 -11.29
C LEU A 212 7.91 -4.42 -11.04
N ASP A 213 7.97 -3.96 -9.79
CA ASP A 213 8.82 -2.85 -9.37
C ASP A 213 10.31 -3.17 -9.58
N HIS A 214 10.72 -4.40 -9.24
CA HIS A 214 12.07 -4.88 -9.49
C HIS A 214 12.47 -4.81 -10.99
N ILE A 215 11.58 -5.23 -11.91
CA ILE A 215 11.82 -5.07 -13.35
C ILE A 215 11.94 -3.58 -13.71
N GLY A 216 11.07 -2.74 -13.17
CA GLY A 216 11.10 -1.30 -13.38
C GLY A 216 12.42 -0.66 -12.95
N HIS A 217 12.99 -1.09 -11.83
CA HIS A 217 14.28 -0.61 -11.33
C HIS A 217 15.49 -1.12 -12.13
N VAL A 218 15.48 -2.38 -12.56
CA VAL A 218 16.63 -3.00 -13.24
C VAL A 218 16.64 -2.73 -14.74
N GLU A 219 15.48 -2.82 -15.40
CA GLU A 219 15.37 -2.79 -16.87
C GLU A 219 14.48 -1.66 -17.38
N GLY A 220 13.76 -0.96 -16.49
CA GLY A 220 12.85 0.11 -16.85
C GLY A 220 11.44 -0.37 -17.21
N PRO A 221 10.49 0.58 -17.33
CA PRO A 221 9.07 0.27 -17.53
C PRO A 221 8.73 -0.27 -18.92
N PHE A 222 9.66 -0.22 -19.88
CA PHE A 222 9.48 -0.70 -21.26
C PHE A 222 10.22 -2.01 -21.54
N SER A 223 10.68 -2.71 -20.49
CA SER A 223 11.30 -4.03 -20.64
C SER A 223 10.34 -5.05 -21.25
N ASP A 224 10.85 -5.91 -22.12
CA ASP A 224 10.14 -7.05 -22.70
C ASP A 224 9.63 -8.05 -21.65
N LYS A 225 10.13 -7.96 -20.40
CA LYS A 225 9.67 -8.79 -19.28
C LYS A 225 8.38 -8.28 -18.65
N VAL A 226 8.03 -7.00 -18.81
CA VAL A 226 6.84 -6.38 -18.20
C VAL A 226 5.55 -7.09 -18.63
N PRO A 227 5.26 -7.33 -19.92
CA PRO A 227 4.03 -8.01 -20.32
C PRO A 227 3.90 -9.42 -19.72
N GLY A 228 5.00 -10.18 -19.68
CA GLY A 228 5.04 -11.50 -19.05
C GLY A 228 4.75 -11.44 -17.55
N LYS A 229 5.27 -10.41 -16.88
CA LYS A 229 5.05 -10.17 -15.45
C LYS A 229 3.62 -9.77 -15.13
N LEU A 230 3.00 -8.90 -15.92
CA LEU A 230 1.61 -8.49 -15.73
C LEU A 230 0.67 -9.68 -15.94
N LYS A 231 0.92 -10.51 -16.95
CA LYS A 231 0.20 -11.78 -17.17
C LYS A 231 0.37 -12.76 -16.01
N GLU A 232 1.50 -12.76 -15.30
CA GLU A 232 1.67 -13.54 -14.07
C GLU A 232 0.74 -13.02 -12.96
N MET A 233 0.62 -11.71 -12.80
CA MET A 233 -0.28 -11.11 -11.80
C MET A 233 -1.76 -11.35 -12.12
N ASP A 234 -2.14 -11.25 -13.40
CA ASP A 234 -3.51 -11.53 -13.86
C ASP A 234 -3.90 -13.01 -13.69
N LYS A 235 -2.92 -13.93 -13.65
CA LYS A 235 -3.16 -15.35 -13.37
C LYS A 235 -3.54 -15.63 -11.92
N ILE A 236 -3.41 -14.68 -10.99
CA ILE A 236 -3.81 -14.81 -9.58
C ILE A 236 -5.32 -14.59 -9.46
N ARG A 237 -6.08 -15.33 -10.27
CA ARG A 237 -7.54 -15.19 -10.47
C ARG A 237 -8.34 -15.36 -9.19
N VAL A 238 -7.85 -16.19 -8.27
CA VAL A 238 -8.55 -16.54 -7.03
C VAL A 238 -8.76 -15.32 -6.13
N VAL A 239 -7.89 -14.31 -6.21
CA VAL A 239 -8.06 -13.04 -5.48
C VAL A 239 -9.13 -12.16 -6.11
N MET A 240 -9.29 -12.21 -7.44
CA MET A 240 -10.18 -11.32 -8.18
C MET A 240 -11.64 -11.81 -8.28
N VAL A 241 -11.92 -13.08 -7.96
CA VAL A 241 -13.27 -13.68 -8.02
C VAL A 241 -13.82 -14.05 -6.65
N VAL A 242 -13.39 -13.38 -5.57
CA VAL A 242 -13.95 -13.65 -4.24
C VAL A 242 -15.38 -13.09 -4.12
N ARG A 243 -16.32 -13.71 -4.84
CA ARG A 243 -17.75 -13.73 -4.52
C ARG A 243 -18.04 -15.11 -3.95
N HIS A 244 -18.24 -15.13 -2.63
CA HIS A 244 -18.81 -16.25 -1.91
C HIS A 244 -18.02 -17.55 -2.12
N ILE A 245 -16.90 -17.74 -1.40
CA ILE A 245 -16.29 -19.08 -1.28
C ILE A 245 -17.34 -19.97 -0.59
N PRO A 246 -18.08 -20.83 -1.32
CA PRO A 246 -18.97 -21.77 -0.68
C PRO A 246 -18.08 -22.80 0.00
N LYS A 247 -18.54 -23.40 1.09
CA LYS A 247 -17.84 -24.55 1.68
C LYS A 247 -17.76 -25.66 0.63
N ARG A 248 -16.57 -25.82 0.03
CA ARG A 248 -16.02 -27.02 -0.60
C ARG A 248 -16.90 -27.69 -1.67
N SER A 249 -16.70 -27.30 -2.92
CA SER A 249 -16.87 -28.17 -4.10
C SER A 249 -15.99 -27.61 -5.23
N TYR A 250 -15.46 -28.48 -6.08
CA TYR A 250 -14.45 -28.23 -7.13
C TYR A 250 -12.98 -28.28 -6.72
N LEU A 251 -12.53 -29.49 -6.37
CA LEU A 251 -11.20 -29.98 -6.79
C LEU A 251 -11.44 -31.29 -7.54
N SER A 252 -11.82 -31.18 -8.81
CA SER A 252 -11.84 -32.29 -9.76
C SER A 252 -11.69 -31.77 -11.18
N SER A 253 -10.62 -31.00 -11.42
CA SER A 253 -10.01 -30.78 -12.74
C SER A 253 -8.92 -29.71 -12.62
N LEU A 254 -7.73 -30.15 -12.20
CA LEU A 254 -6.45 -29.59 -12.62
C LEU A 254 -5.64 -30.75 -13.19
#